data_AF-A0AA38XCK4-F1
#
_entry.id   AF-A0AA38XCK4-F1
#
_cell.length_a   1.000
_cell.length_b   1.000
_cell.length_c   1.000
_cell.angle_alpha   90.00
_cell.angle_beta   90.00
_cell.angle_gamma   90.00
#
_symmetry.space_group_name_H-M   'P 1'
#
loop_
_entity.id
_entity.type
_entity.pdbx_description
1 polymer ?
#
loop_
_entity_poly.entity_id
_entity_poly.type
_entity_poly.pdbx_seq_one_letter_code
_entity_poly.pdbx_strand_id
1 'polypeptide(L)' 'MAAYYPRRSATVEDVLNEFKRFDLEGFNEDEDDRLENVAFAKLRGKGAPKKKRTAAESRANKKRK' A
#
# COMPACT_ATOMS: atom_id res chain seq x y z
N MET A 1 -4.59 29.63 13.06
CA MET A 1 -5.48 28.77 12.24
C MET A 1 -4.82 27.49 11.72
N ALA A 2 -3.54 27.21 12.01
CA ALA A 2 -2.80 26.07 11.45
C ALA A 2 -3.04 24.71 12.14
N ALA A 3 -3.97 24.60 13.08
CA ALA A 3 -4.19 23.40 13.91
C ALA A 3 -5.62 22.86 13.83
N TYR A 4 -6.27 22.94 12.65
CA TYR A 4 -7.63 22.43 12.47
C TYR A 4 -7.71 20.89 12.52
N TYR A 5 -6.65 20.21 12.05
CA TYR A 5 -6.52 18.76 12.18
C TYR A 5 -5.38 18.40 13.14
N PRO A 6 -5.56 17.38 14.00
CA PRO A 6 -4.48 16.82 14.78
C PRO A 6 -3.32 16.38 13.89
N ARG A 7 -2.09 16.59 14.36
CA ARG A 7 -0.91 15.99 13.72
C ARG A 7 -1.03 14.47 13.81
N ARG A 8 -0.50 13.76 12.81
CA ARG A 8 -0.47 12.30 12.80
C ARG A 8 0.20 11.79 14.09
N SER A 9 -0.51 10.95 14.84
CA SER A 9 -0.01 10.23 16.01
C SER A 9 0.70 8.94 15.61
N ALA A 10 1.19 8.17 16.59
CA ALA A 10 1.74 6.85 16.36
C ALA A 10 0.75 5.94 15.60
N THR A 11 1.28 5.20 14.64
CA THR A 11 0.58 4.22 13.81
C THR A 11 0.82 2.80 14.34
N VAL A 12 0.04 1.82 13.86
CA VAL A 12 0.26 0.40 14.18
C VAL A 12 1.68 -0.03 13.80
N GLU A 13 2.20 0.45 12.67
CA GLU A 13 3.58 0.17 12.24
C GLU A 13 4.62 0.73 13.21
N ASP A 14 4.39 1.93 13.76
CA ASP A 14 5.29 2.52 14.76
C ASP A 14 5.33 1.68 16.04
N VAL A 15 4.18 1.16 16.47
CA VAL A 15 4.09 0.27 17.63
C VAL A 15 4.82 -1.04 17.34
N LEU A 16 4.53 -1.70 16.21
CA LEU A 16 5.20 -2.96 15.85
C LEU A 16 6.72 -2.78 15.77
N ASN A 17 7.21 -1.66 15.22
CA ASN A 17 8.64 -1.38 15.17
C ASN A 17 9.27 -1.19 16.56
N GLU A 18 8.59 -0.53 17.49
CA GLU A 18 9.09 -0.36 18.86
C GLU A 18 9.19 -1.68 19.63
N PHE A 19 8.25 -2.60 19.39
CA PHE A 19 8.19 -3.89 20.09
C PHE A 19 9.10 -4.97 19.49
N LYS A 20 9.61 -4.79 18.27
CA LYS A 20 10.62 -5.69 17.67
C LYS A 20 11.87 -5.88 18.53
N ARG A 21 12.27 -4.88 19.31
CA ARG A 21 13.44 -4.99 20.21
C ARG A 21 13.25 -5.99 21.35
N PHE A 22 12.00 -6.36 21.61
CA PHE A 22 11.63 -7.33 22.65
C PHE A 22 11.31 -8.71 22.06
N ASP A 23 11.67 -8.94 20.78
CA ASP A 23 11.34 -10.16 20.03
C ASP A 23 9.82 -10.46 20.01
N LEU A 24 9.01 -9.40 20.08
CA LEU A 24 7.56 -9.49 19.98
C LEU A 24 7.12 -9.22 18.54
N GLU A 25 6.27 -10.11 18.04
CA GLU A 25 5.64 -10.00 16.74
C GLU A 25 4.17 -9.62 16.89
N GLY A 26 3.68 -8.85 15.93
CA GLY A 26 2.27 -8.51 15.79
C GLY A 26 1.95 -8.23 14.33
N PHE A 27 0.68 -8.08 14.02
CA PHE A 27 0.17 -7.90 12.66
C PHE A 27 -0.87 -6.79 12.61
N ASN A 28 -1.04 -6.19 11.43
CA ASN A 28 -2.02 -5.15 11.18
C ASN A 28 -3.12 -5.75 10.30
N GLU A 29 -4.22 -6.19 10.93
CA GLU A 29 -5.33 -6.88 10.29
C GLU A 29 -5.86 -6.14 9.05
N ASP A 30 -6.05 -4.82 9.15
CA ASP A 30 -6.55 -4.01 8.04
C ASP A 30 -5.60 -4.00 6.83
N GLU A 31 -4.28 -4.01 7.07
CA GLU A 31 -3.29 -4.05 5.99
C GLU A 31 -3.15 -5.46 5.41
N ASP A 32 -3.24 -6.49 6.24
CA ASP A 32 -3.24 -7.88 5.78
C ASP A 32 -4.46 -8.16 4.89
N ASP A 33 -5.67 -7.77 5.31
CA ASP A 33 -6.89 -7.85 4.50
C ASP A 33 -6.75 -7.10 3.17
N ARG A 34 -6.12 -5.91 3.20
CA ARG A 34 -5.86 -5.14 1.97
C ARG A 34 -4.92 -5.90 1.05
N LEU A 35 -3.86 -6.52 1.58
CA LEU A 35 -2.88 -7.28 0.81
C LEU A 35 -3.48 -8.56 0.22
N GLU A 36 -4.31 -9.28 0.98
CA GLU A 36 -5.06 -10.44 0.50
C GLU A 36 -5.98 -10.07 -0.65
N ASN A 37 -6.76 -9.01 -0.51
CA ASN A 37 -7.64 -8.50 -1.57
C ASN A 37 -6.86 -8.15 -2.84
N VAL A 38 -5.66 -7.56 -2.70
CA VAL A 38 -4.76 -7.28 -3.84
C VAL A 38 -4.24 -8.58 -4.46
N ALA A 39 -3.90 -9.59 -3.67
CA ALA A 39 -3.47 -10.90 -4.17
C ALA A 39 -4.60 -11.58 -4.95
N PHE A 40 -5.83 -11.61 -4.42
CA PHE A 40 -7.00 -12.13 -5.12
C PHE A 40 -7.28 -11.39 -6.43
N ALA A 41 -7.16 -10.05 -6.45
CA ALA A 41 -7.33 -9.27 -7.67
C ALA A 41 -6.29 -9.66 -8.73
N LYS A 42 -5.01 -9.84 -8.34
CA LYS A 42 -3.94 -10.27 -9.26
C LYS A 42 -4.19 -11.68 -9.81
N LEU A 43 -4.61 -12.63 -8.98
CA LEU A 43 -4.93 -14.00 -9.39
C LEU A 43 -6.03 -14.04 -10.47
N ARG A 44 -7.02 -13.14 -10.36
CA ARG A 44 -8.12 -13.00 -11.33
C ARG A 44 -7.75 -12.16 -12.56
N GLY A 45 -6.49 -11.75 -12.72
CA GLY A 45 -6.07 -10.85 -13.79
C GLY A 45 -6.61 -9.41 -13.68
N LYS A 46 -7.24 -9.07 -12.55
CA LYS A 46 -7.78 -7.74 -12.23
C LYS A 46 -6.81 -6.89 -11.40
N GLY A 47 -5.52 -7.27 -11.39
CA GLY A 47 -4.48 -6.51 -10.73
C GLY A 47 -4.30 -5.13 -11.36
N ALA A 48 -3.79 -4.17 -10.59
CA ALA A 48 -3.50 -2.84 -11.09
C ALA A 48 -2.52 -2.91 -12.28
N PRO A 49 -2.75 -2.17 -13.37
CA PRO A 49 -1.84 -2.15 -14.50
C PRO A 49 -0.47 -1.59 -14.10
N LYS A 50 0.59 -2.01 -14.80
CA LYS A 50 1.94 -1.49 -14.58
C LYS A 50 1.96 0.04 -14.72
N LYS A 51 2.36 0.73 -13.65
CA LYS A 51 2.53 2.19 -13.66
C LYS A 51 3.62 2.57 -14.66
N LYS A 52 3.27 3.42 -15.63
CA LYS A 52 4.21 4.01 -16.59
C LYS A 52 5.07 5.03 -15.86
N ARG A 53 6.39 4.84 -15.84
CA ARG A 53 7.33 5.78 -15.18
C ARG A 53 8.07 6.65 -16.18
N THR A 54 8.09 6.26 -17.46
CA THR A 54 8.76 7.00 -18.53
C THR A 54 7.82 7.41 -19.66
N ALA A 55 8.21 8.43 -20.41
CA ALA A 55 7.46 8.91 -21.57
C ALA A 55 7.41 7.88 -22.73
N ALA A 56 8.42 7.01 -22.83
CA ALA A 56 8.44 5.93 -23.83
C ALA A 56 7.36 4.87 -23.52
N GLU A 57 7.23 4.46 -22.26
CA GLU A 57 6.20 3.52 -21.81
C GLU A 57 4.78 4.09 -21.97
N SER A 58 4.62 5.42 -21.88
CA SER A 58 3.30 6.05 -21.99
C SER A 58 2.67 5.95 -23.37
N ARG A 59 3.51 5.90 -24.42
CA ARG A 59 3.09 5.87 -25.84
C ARG A 59 2.67 4.47 -26.32
N ALA A 60 3.19 3.39 -25.72
CA ALA A 60 2.94 2.01 -26.18
C ALA A 60 1.47 1.57 -26.06
N ASN A 61 0.74 2.06 -25.05
CA ASN A 61 -0.64 1.62 -24.77
C ASN A 61 -1.73 2.46 -25.47
N LYS A 62 -1.38 3.44 -26.31
CA LYS A 62 -2.38 4.25 -27.05
C LYS A 62 -3.06 3.50 -28.22
N LYS A 63 -2.62 2.28 -28.56
CA LYS A 63 -3.08 1.52 -29.74
C LYS A 63 -4.17 0.48 -29.48
N ARG A 64 -4.67 0.32 -28.26
CA ARG A 64 -5.84 -0.52 -28.00
C ARG A 64 -7.09 0.36 -27.97
N LYS A 65 -7.76 0.45 -29.13
CA LYS A 65 -9.12 0.95 -29.30
C LYS A 65 -10.06 -0.24 -29.32
#